data_AF-A0A846HD70-F1
#
_entry.id   AF-A0A846HD70-F1
#
_cell.length_a   1.000
_cell.length_b   1.000
_cell.length_c   1.000
_cell.angle_alpha   90.00
_cell.angle_beta   90.00
_cell.angle_gamma   90.00
#
_symmetry.space_group_name_H-M   'P 1'
#
loop_
_entity.id
_entity.type
_entity.pdbx_description
1 polymer ?
#
loop_
_entity_poly.entity_id
_entity_poly.type
_entity_poly.pdbx_seq_one_letter_code
_entity_poly.pdbx_strand_id
1 'polypeptide(L)'
;MKPGFYAVLGKRDYWKINDKKVGIWELTEYQPAGWLCSLAIKPEVMPQNCDIIHDCGAFGYRKQDYPTINGQYVDAQWAANRYRERSREGDTVTCPDNLLLRNIEWRRQYNLEQAQTFIKIAEEKLPGRIPLAVIHGLSLQEKVEYALKIYQLGYKNLGIGGLAVQAKEYSANLHIIKTIVQKIHSLDKTVHFHVFGLCSPQYAKAFFKIGISFDGSTHARETFSSNTLLFNNGENLLRYPAHQAPRCSCRVCALTKRFFVGSIARNHNSDRASSIIRLTHNLNSLLAIYHYIKKPETLCLVAGCGKQTNQRAAAKDLYCSQRFQACRNYAQTQVRWQILSPLHRLLEPEKVISPYDKSPYSLSPKERQMWAQQVVDKLIKITNPNIEIVFLTGKVYRQQVIPILQKHGYITRIPMEGLGIGQQIRWLLNQSLAPKQLTLKL
;
A
#
# COMPACT_ATOMS: atom_id res chain seq x y z
N MET A 1 8.53 7.02 -11.86
CA MET A 1 7.37 6.20 -11.45
C MET A 1 7.22 6.27 -9.93
N LYS A 2 5.99 6.33 -9.41
CA LYS A 2 5.75 6.38 -7.96
C LYS A 2 5.78 4.99 -7.33
N PRO A 3 6.39 4.80 -6.15
CA PRO A 3 6.25 3.56 -5.39
C PRO A 3 4.80 3.28 -4.98
N GLY A 4 4.44 2.00 -4.91
CA GLY A 4 3.13 1.52 -4.49
C GLY A 4 2.39 0.68 -5.52
N PHE A 5 1.10 0.44 -5.26
CA PHE A 5 0.29 -0.48 -6.04
C PHE A 5 -0.23 0.16 -7.34
N TYR A 6 -0.05 -0.55 -8.45
CA TYR A 6 -0.62 -0.23 -9.75
C TYR A 6 -1.77 -1.20 -10.04
N ALA A 7 -3.00 -0.69 -10.14
CA ALA A 7 -4.16 -1.52 -10.41
C ALA A 7 -4.22 -1.89 -11.90
N VAL A 8 -4.42 -3.17 -12.20
CA VAL A 8 -4.60 -3.63 -13.58
C VAL A 8 -5.95 -3.15 -14.14
N LEU A 9 -5.91 -2.51 -15.30
CA LEU A 9 -7.07 -1.98 -16.01
C LEU A 9 -7.53 -2.92 -17.12
N GLY A 10 -8.80 -3.27 -17.11
CA GLY A 10 -9.47 -4.07 -18.14
C GLY A 10 -10.13 -3.24 -19.25
N LYS A 11 -10.60 -3.95 -20.29
CA LYS A 11 -11.23 -3.33 -21.48
C LYS A 11 -12.42 -2.45 -21.13
N ARG A 12 -13.24 -2.91 -20.19
CA ARG A 12 -14.58 -2.38 -19.95
C ARG A 12 -14.82 -2.05 -18.48
N ASP A 13 -13.79 -1.52 -17.85
CA ASP A 13 -13.72 -1.21 -16.42
C ASP A 13 -14.44 0.10 -16.10
N TYR A 14 -15.75 0.14 -16.37
CA TYR A 14 -16.62 1.29 -16.14
C TYR A 14 -18.06 0.87 -15.85
N TRP A 15 -18.75 1.67 -15.05
CA TRP A 15 -20.20 1.59 -14.87
C TRP A 15 -20.89 2.41 -15.96
N LYS A 16 -22.03 1.93 -16.46
CA LYS A 16 -22.90 2.71 -17.33
C LYS A 16 -24.01 3.31 -16.47
N ILE A 17 -23.96 4.62 -16.20
CA ILE A 17 -24.93 5.34 -15.36
C ILE A 17 -25.52 6.46 -16.22
N ASN A 18 -26.84 6.46 -16.44
CA ASN A 18 -27.54 7.44 -17.29
C ASN A 18 -26.83 7.63 -18.64
N ASP A 19 -26.52 6.52 -19.31
CA ASP A 19 -25.77 6.43 -20.58
C ASP A 19 -24.32 6.96 -20.59
N LYS A 20 -23.80 7.45 -19.47
CA LYS A 20 -22.40 7.85 -19.33
C LYS A 20 -21.54 6.69 -18.82
N LYS A 21 -20.32 6.57 -19.37
CA LYS A 21 -19.29 5.63 -18.87
C LYS A 21 -18.53 6.29 -17.73
N VAL A 22 -18.71 5.77 -16.52
CA VAL A 22 -18.00 6.23 -15.32
C VAL A 22 -16.94 5.20 -14.96
N GLY A 23 -15.67 5.58 -14.97
CA GLY A 23 -14.58 4.64 -14.69
C GLY A 23 -14.67 4.08 -13.28
N ILE A 24 -14.27 2.82 -13.07
CA ILE A 24 -14.35 2.20 -11.72
C ILE A 24 -13.56 2.97 -10.67
N TRP A 25 -12.51 3.68 -11.07
CA TRP A 25 -11.68 4.51 -10.21
C TRP A 25 -12.39 5.74 -9.64
N GLU A 26 -13.45 6.23 -10.29
CA GLU A 26 -14.23 7.35 -9.78
C GLU A 26 -15.16 6.94 -8.62
N LEU A 27 -15.31 5.62 -8.42
CA LEU A 27 -16.28 5.02 -7.51
C LEU A 27 -15.62 4.47 -6.24
N THR A 28 -14.29 4.26 -6.26
CA THR A 28 -13.53 3.77 -5.12
C THR A 28 -13.27 4.87 -4.08
N GLU A 29 -13.20 4.48 -2.81
CA GLU A 29 -12.90 5.36 -1.66
C GLU A 29 -11.41 5.72 -1.60
N TYR A 30 -10.58 4.82 -2.10
CA TYR A 30 -9.13 4.93 -2.14
C TYR A 30 -8.65 4.83 -3.59
N GLN A 31 -7.46 5.35 -3.87
CA GLN A 31 -6.84 5.31 -5.19
C GLN A 31 -5.54 4.50 -5.15
N PRO A 32 -5.20 3.75 -6.22
CA PRO A 32 -3.87 3.16 -6.37
C PRO A 32 -2.80 4.25 -6.58
N ALA A 33 -1.53 3.86 -6.55
CA ALA A 33 -0.42 4.76 -6.92
C ALA A 33 -0.43 5.08 -8.42
N GLY A 34 -0.94 4.15 -9.23
CA GLY A 34 -1.16 4.30 -10.67
C GLY A 34 -1.92 3.11 -11.25
N TRP A 35 -1.88 2.98 -12.57
CA TRP A 35 -2.60 1.94 -13.31
C TRP A 35 -1.67 1.18 -14.24
N LEU A 36 -1.95 -0.12 -14.42
CA LEU A 36 -1.27 -0.94 -15.40
C LEU A 36 -2.24 -1.28 -16.55
N CYS A 37 -1.84 -0.98 -17.77
CA CYS A 37 -2.62 -1.23 -18.99
C CYS A 37 -1.81 -2.09 -19.96
N SER A 38 -2.30 -3.29 -20.27
CA SER A 38 -1.59 -4.19 -21.21
C SER A 38 -1.90 -3.84 -22.67
N LEU A 39 -0.91 -3.92 -23.57
CA LEU A 39 -1.09 -3.79 -25.02
C LEU A 39 -2.07 -4.82 -25.61
N ALA A 40 -2.24 -5.96 -24.94
CA ALA A 40 -3.23 -6.97 -25.31
C ALA A 40 -4.69 -6.47 -25.14
N ILE A 41 -4.90 -5.36 -24.44
CA ILE A 41 -6.21 -4.79 -24.13
C ILE A 41 -6.25 -3.34 -24.60
N LYS A 42 -7.40 -2.91 -25.14
CA LYS A 42 -7.68 -1.49 -25.42
C LYS A 42 -8.83 -1.03 -24.53
N PRO A 43 -8.56 -0.36 -23.40
CA PRO A 43 -9.59 0.16 -22.52
C PRO A 43 -10.51 1.14 -23.25
N GLU A 44 -11.81 1.06 -22.98
CA GLU A 44 -12.81 1.99 -23.53
C GLU A 44 -12.87 3.31 -22.76
N VAL A 45 -12.36 3.33 -21.53
CA VAL A 45 -12.15 4.51 -20.71
C VAL A 45 -10.78 4.41 -20.05
N MET A 46 -10.16 5.56 -19.78
CA MET A 46 -8.85 5.63 -19.15
C MET A 46 -8.86 6.67 -18.03
N PRO A 47 -8.23 6.39 -16.88
CA PRO A 47 -8.04 7.38 -15.85
C PRO A 47 -7.17 8.54 -16.38
N GLN A 48 -7.41 9.74 -15.86
CA GLN A 48 -6.73 10.97 -16.24
C GLN A 48 -5.82 11.42 -15.09
N ASN A 49 -4.73 12.13 -15.39
CA ASN A 49 -3.83 12.73 -14.40
C ASN A 49 -3.24 11.73 -13.38
N CYS A 50 -2.92 10.51 -13.82
CA CYS A 50 -2.33 9.47 -12.99
C CYS A 50 -1.16 8.79 -13.71
N ASP A 51 -0.26 8.16 -12.95
CA ASP A 51 0.82 7.36 -13.52
C ASP A 51 0.25 6.11 -14.19
N ILE A 52 0.65 5.83 -15.44
CA ILE A 52 0.27 4.61 -16.16
C ILE A 52 1.53 3.85 -16.58
N ILE A 53 1.52 2.54 -16.29
CA ILE A 53 2.48 1.58 -16.83
C ILE A 53 1.78 0.84 -17.97
N HIS A 54 2.32 0.96 -19.18
CA HIS A 54 1.89 0.17 -20.31
C HIS A 54 2.71 -1.11 -20.36
N ASP A 55 2.03 -2.24 -20.14
CA ASP A 55 2.59 -3.58 -20.18
C ASP A 55 2.60 -4.13 -21.62
N CYS A 56 3.63 -4.89 -21.98
CA CYS A 56 3.80 -5.38 -23.34
C CYS A 56 2.84 -6.55 -23.68
N GLY A 57 2.19 -7.14 -22.68
CA GLY A 57 1.29 -8.28 -22.84
C GLY A 57 1.94 -9.65 -22.67
N ALA A 58 3.13 -9.74 -22.09
CA ALA A 58 3.89 -10.98 -21.91
C ALA A 58 3.10 -12.13 -21.28
N PHE A 59 2.21 -11.80 -20.34
CA PHE A 59 1.35 -12.81 -19.75
C PHE A 59 0.39 -13.44 -20.78
N GLY A 60 -0.11 -12.68 -21.76
CA GLY A 60 -1.07 -13.13 -22.77
C GLY A 60 -0.50 -14.20 -23.72
N TYR A 61 0.74 -14.00 -24.18
CA TYR A 61 1.41 -14.94 -25.10
C TYR A 61 2.36 -15.92 -24.39
N ARG A 62 2.32 -16.00 -23.06
CA ARG A 62 3.22 -16.87 -22.26
C ARG A 62 3.25 -18.34 -22.71
N LYS A 63 2.14 -18.84 -23.24
CA LYS A 63 1.96 -20.23 -23.72
C LYS A 63 2.32 -20.44 -25.19
N GLN A 64 2.55 -19.37 -25.96
CA GLN A 64 2.94 -19.45 -27.36
C GLN A 64 4.45 -19.59 -27.47
N ASP A 65 4.97 -20.17 -28.55
CA ASP A 65 6.42 -20.29 -28.72
C ASP A 65 7.07 -18.94 -29.00
N TYR A 66 6.39 -18.12 -29.80
CA TYR A 66 6.77 -16.75 -30.16
C TYR A 66 5.73 -15.75 -29.63
N PRO A 67 6.16 -14.54 -29.23
CA PRO A 67 5.26 -13.55 -28.67
C PRO A 67 4.37 -12.97 -29.76
N THR A 68 3.06 -13.25 -29.72
CA THR A 68 2.09 -12.61 -30.61
C THR A 68 0.88 -12.04 -29.88
N ILE A 69 0.37 -10.91 -30.37
CA ILE A 69 -0.90 -10.31 -29.96
C ILE A 69 -1.76 -10.17 -31.19
N ASN A 70 -2.95 -10.80 -31.17
CA ASN A 70 -3.87 -10.85 -32.31
C ASN A 70 -3.19 -11.31 -33.61
N GLY A 71 -2.30 -12.31 -33.52
CA GLY A 71 -1.57 -12.88 -34.65
C GLY A 71 -0.38 -12.05 -35.14
N GLN A 72 -0.12 -10.87 -34.58
CA GLN A 72 1.04 -10.05 -34.93
C GLN A 72 2.21 -10.33 -33.98
N TYR A 73 3.41 -10.53 -34.54
CA TYR A 73 4.63 -10.67 -33.76
C TYR A 73 4.88 -9.40 -32.95
N VAL A 74 5.09 -9.58 -31.65
CA VAL A 74 5.38 -8.48 -30.73
C VAL A 74 6.89 -8.32 -30.73
N ASP A 75 7.37 -7.21 -31.26
CA ASP A 75 8.75 -6.79 -31.12
C ASP A 75 8.90 -5.34 -30.63
N ALA A 76 10.13 -4.89 -30.39
CA ALA A 76 10.42 -3.54 -29.93
C ALA A 76 9.79 -2.46 -30.84
N GLN A 77 9.82 -2.64 -32.16
CA GLN A 77 9.29 -1.69 -33.12
C GLN A 77 7.75 -1.70 -33.14
N TRP A 78 7.14 -2.88 -33.10
CA TRP A 78 5.70 -3.06 -33.00
C TRP A 78 5.17 -2.44 -31.71
N ALA A 79 5.80 -2.75 -30.57
CA ALA A 79 5.39 -2.24 -29.27
C ALA A 79 5.52 -0.72 -29.21
N ALA A 80 6.62 -0.16 -29.71
CA ALA A 80 6.78 1.29 -29.78
C ALA A 80 5.69 1.97 -30.62
N ASN A 81 5.31 1.38 -31.76
CA ASN A 81 4.20 1.92 -32.57
C ASN A 81 2.88 1.88 -31.80
N ARG A 82 2.60 0.80 -31.07
CA ARG A 82 1.40 0.69 -30.24
C ARG A 82 1.42 1.64 -29.04
N TYR A 83 2.56 1.82 -28.39
CA TYR A 83 2.69 2.77 -27.29
C TYR A 83 2.50 4.20 -27.77
N ARG A 84 3.04 4.58 -28.94
CA ARG A 84 2.82 5.92 -29.51
C ARG A 84 1.34 6.28 -29.62
N GLU A 85 0.51 5.31 -29.99
CA GLU A 85 -0.95 5.48 -30.12
C GLU A 85 -1.70 5.47 -28.78
N ARG A 86 -1.14 4.87 -27.74
CA ARG A 86 -1.88 4.49 -26.52
C ARG A 86 -1.37 5.14 -25.24
N SER A 87 -0.13 5.64 -25.23
CA SER A 87 0.53 6.23 -24.07
C SER A 87 0.77 7.72 -24.26
N ARG A 88 0.97 8.41 -23.14
CA ARG A 88 1.17 9.86 -23.05
C ARG A 88 2.57 10.16 -22.55
N GLU A 89 2.99 11.41 -22.63
CA GLU A 89 4.22 11.85 -21.96
C GLU A 89 4.10 11.59 -20.45
N GLY A 90 5.20 11.15 -19.85
CA GLY A 90 5.26 10.72 -18.45
C GLY A 90 4.81 9.27 -18.20
N ASP A 91 4.11 8.63 -19.15
CA ASP A 91 3.75 7.22 -19.01
C ASP A 91 4.99 6.33 -19.09
N THR A 92 4.97 5.24 -18.33
CA THR A 92 5.98 4.19 -18.45
C THR A 92 5.58 3.19 -19.52
N VAL A 93 6.52 2.81 -20.39
CA VAL A 93 6.31 1.86 -21.47
C VAL A 93 7.27 0.68 -21.33
N THR A 94 6.71 -0.53 -21.28
CA THR A 94 7.49 -1.74 -21.01
C THR A 94 8.07 -2.29 -22.30
N CYS A 95 9.38 -2.47 -22.36
CA CYS A 95 10.05 -3.21 -23.41
C CYS A 95 9.40 -4.60 -23.55
N PRO A 96 9.12 -5.06 -24.78
CA PRO A 96 8.66 -6.42 -25.01
C PRO A 96 9.60 -7.45 -24.38
N ASP A 97 9.02 -8.36 -23.63
CA ASP A 97 9.71 -9.46 -22.96
C ASP A 97 8.92 -10.75 -23.11
N ASN A 98 9.54 -11.85 -22.69
CA ASN A 98 8.97 -13.17 -22.73
C ASN A 98 9.38 -13.94 -21.47
N LEU A 99 8.38 -14.48 -20.77
CA LEU A 99 8.58 -15.25 -19.54
C LEU A 99 9.42 -16.50 -19.85
N LEU A 100 10.39 -16.87 -19.03
CA LEU A 100 11.22 -18.05 -19.27
C LEU A 100 10.50 -19.36 -18.89
N LEU A 101 9.49 -19.75 -19.66
CA LEU A 101 8.65 -20.94 -19.40
C LEU A 101 8.85 -22.07 -20.41
N ARG A 102 9.43 -21.77 -21.58
CA ARG A 102 9.73 -22.68 -22.69
C ARG A 102 10.68 -21.99 -23.67
N ASN A 103 11.28 -22.75 -24.58
CA ASN A 103 12.23 -22.22 -25.58
C ASN A 103 13.24 -21.28 -24.92
N ILE A 104 13.84 -21.73 -23.81
CA ILE A 104 14.48 -20.87 -22.82
C ILE A 104 15.61 -20.04 -23.44
N GLU A 105 16.50 -20.66 -24.21
CA GLU A 105 17.60 -19.95 -24.86
C GLU A 105 17.11 -18.91 -25.86
N TRP A 106 16.13 -19.28 -26.68
CA TRP A 106 15.52 -18.34 -27.62
C TRP A 106 14.89 -17.15 -26.88
N ARG A 107 14.16 -17.39 -25.77
CA ARG A 107 13.53 -16.32 -24.98
C ARG A 107 14.57 -15.45 -24.26
N ARG A 108 15.70 -16.00 -23.82
CA ARG A 108 16.83 -15.24 -23.26
C ARG A 108 17.40 -14.30 -24.30
N GLN A 109 17.68 -14.82 -25.50
CA GLN A 109 18.20 -14.04 -26.62
C GLN A 109 17.22 -12.94 -27.03
N TYR A 110 15.97 -13.32 -27.25
CA TYR A 110 14.88 -12.38 -27.56
C TYR A 110 14.81 -11.26 -26.53
N ASN A 111 14.71 -11.57 -25.23
CA ASN A 111 14.58 -10.55 -24.19
C ASN A 111 15.74 -9.53 -24.22
N LEU A 112 16.97 -10.00 -24.45
CA LEU A 112 18.14 -9.14 -24.53
C LEU A 112 18.13 -8.26 -25.78
N GLU A 113 17.85 -8.85 -26.95
CA GLU A 113 17.75 -8.14 -28.23
C GLU A 113 16.66 -7.05 -28.19
N GLN A 114 15.50 -7.38 -27.60
CA GLN A 114 14.43 -6.40 -27.43
C GLN A 114 14.83 -5.29 -26.48
N ALA A 115 15.48 -5.58 -25.35
CA ALA A 115 15.92 -4.56 -24.42
C ALA A 115 16.93 -3.59 -25.07
N GLN A 116 17.89 -4.12 -25.84
CA GLN A 116 18.90 -3.34 -26.58
C GLN A 116 18.28 -2.46 -27.67
N THR A 117 17.28 -2.98 -28.38
CA THR A 117 16.63 -2.27 -29.48
C THR A 117 15.63 -1.24 -28.96
N PHE A 118 14.82 -1.62 -27.97
CA PHE A 118 13.72 -0.81 -27.47
C PHE A 118 14.19 0.48 -26.78
N ILE A 119 15.32 0.47 -26.07
CA ILE A 119 15.81 1.69 -25.40
C ILE A 119 16.12 2.81 -26.40
N LYS A 120 16.73 2.47 -27.53
CA LYS A 120 17.04 3.40 -28.63
C LYS A 120 15.76 3.88 -29.30
N ILE A 121 14.84 2.96 -29.61
CA ILE A 121 13.55 3.30 -30.22
C ILE A 121 12.71 4.19 -29.28
N ALA A 122 12.75 3.95 -27.98
CA ALA A 122 11.99 4.74 -27.01
C ALA A 122 12.51 6.19 -26.96
N GLU A 123 13.84 6.38 -26.97
CA GLU A 123 14.47 7.69 -27.03
C GLU A 123 14.08 8.46 -28.31
N GLU A 124 14.17 7.80 -29.47
CA GLU A 124 13.90 8.44 -30.76
C GLU A 124 12.41 8.65 -31.05
N LYS A 125 11.57 7.66 -30.75
CA LYS A 125 10.20 7.56 -31.28
C LYS A 125 9.10 7.67 -30.23
N LEU A 126 9.46 7.72 -28.94
CA LEU A 126 8.53 7.88 -27.82
C LEU A 126 8.99 9.00 -26.86
N PRO A 127 9.22 10.22 -27.36
CA PRO A 127 9.71 11.31 -26.53
C PRO A 127 8.82 11.53 -25.30
N GLY A 128 9.46 11.74 -24.16
CA GLY A 128 8.80 11.93 -22.87
C GLY A 128 8.19 10.67 -22.24
N ARG A 129 8.24 9.50 -22.88
CA ARG A 129 7.82 8.23 -22.25
C ARG A 129 9.01 7.62 -21.52
N ILE A 130 8.72 6.90 -20.45
CA ILE A 130 9.73 6.31 -19.58
C ILE A 130 9.92 4.85 -19.95
N PRO A 131 11.05 4.43 -20.53
CA PRO A 131 11.27 3.03 -20.89
C PRO A 131 11.52 2.18 -19.63
N LEU A 132 10.91 0.99 -19.60
CA LEU A 132 11.10 -0.01 -18.55
C LEU A 132 11.48 -1.36 -19.16
N ALA A 133 12.53 -2.00 -18.65
CA ALA A 133 12.93 -3.36 -19.05
C ALA A 133 12.68 -4.36 -17.91
N VAL A 134 12.27 -5.58 -18.25
CA VAL A 134 11.88 -6.60 -17.27
C VAL A 134 13.01 -7.60 -17.04
N ILE A 135 13.38 -7.78 -15.77
CA ILE A 135 14.36 -8.75 -15.31
C ILE A 135 13.75 -10.14 -15.32
N HIS A 136 14.40 -11.05 -16.04
CA HIS A 136 14.12 -12.48 -16.05
C HIS A 136 15.37 -13.29 -15.70
N GLY A 137 15.16 -14.57 -15.37
CA GLY A 137 16.20 -15.55 -15.09
C GLY A 137 15.58 -16.78 -14.44
N LEU A 138 16.23 -17.93 -14.49
CA LEU A 138 15.77 -19.14 -13.80
C LEU A 138 16.32 -19.24 -12.37
N SER A 139 17.52 -18.73 -12.13
CA SER A 139 18.14 -18.63 -10.81
C SER A 139 18.13 -17.19 -10.27
N LEU A 140 18.58 -17.00 -9.03
CA LEU A 140 18.85 -15.66 -8.47
C LEU A 140 20.04 -15.00 -9.18
N GLN A 141 21.11 -15.76 -9.40
CA GLN A 141 22.32 -15.28 -10.07
C GLN A 141 22.01 -14.75 -11.46
N GLU A 142 21.26 -15.50 -12.27
CA GLU A 142 20.86 -15.07 -13.61
C GLU A 142 20.06 -13.76 -13.57
N LYS A 143 19.13 -13.62 -12.63
CA LYS A 143 18.34 -12.38 -12.49
C LYS A 143 19.22 -11.19 -12.13
N VAL A 144 20.20 -11.37 -11.25
CA VAL A 144 21.15 -10.31 -10.87
C VAL A 144 22.04 -9.92 -12.06
N GLU A 145 22.58 -10.90 -12.77
CA GLU A 145 23.40 -10.66 -13.97
C GLU A 145 22.60 -9.94 -15.06
N TYR A 146 21.37 -10.38 -15.31
CA TYR A 146 20.50 -9.76 -16.30
C TYR A 146 20.07 -8.34 -15.89
N ALA A 147 19.79 -8.11 -14.59
CA ALA A 147 19.51 -6.77 -14.06
C ALA A 147 20.68 -5.80 -14.30
N LEU A 148 21.92 -6.25 -14.10
CA LEU A 148 23.11 -5.46 -14.39
C LEU A 148 23.25 -5.16 -15.90
N LYS A 149 22.98 -6.14 -16.76
CA LYS A 149 23.01 -5.96 -18.22
C LYS A 149 22.03 -4.88 -18.67
N ILE A 150 20.75 -4.96 -18.29
CA ILE A 150 19.76 -3.96 -18.71
C ILE A 150 20.00 -2.59 -18.06
N TYR A 151 20.55 -2.55 -16.84
CA TYR A 151 20.98 -1.29 -16.23
C TYR A 151 22.12 -0.63 -17.04
N GLN A 152 23.13 -1.41 -17.46
CA GLN A 152 24.24 -0.93 -18.30
C GLN A 152 23.78 -0.44 -19.68
N LEU A 153 22.66 -0.97 -20.21
CA LEU A 153 22.05 -0.45 -21.44
C LEU A 153 21.44 0.96 -21.27
N GLY A 154 21.24 1.42 -20.04
CA GLY A 154 20.72 2.76 -19.73
C GLY A 154 19.35 2.79 -19.06
N TYR A 155 18.71 1.64 -18.82
CA TYR A 155 17.40 1.62 -18.16
C TYR A 155 17.50 2.08 -16.70
N LYS A 156 16.68 3.08 -16.34
CA LYS A 156 16.49 3.56 -14.95
C LYS A 156 15.21 3.06 -14.29
N ASN A 157 14.38 2.33 -15.03
CA ASN A 157 13.16 1.71 -14.51
C ASN A 157 13.21 0.22 -14.85
N LEU A 158 13.27 -0.62 -13.81
CA LEU A 158 13.48 -2.06 -13.96
C LEU A 158 12.26 -2.82 -13.42
N GLY A 159 11.67 -3.65 -14.27
CA GLY A 159 10.67 -4.64 -13.89
C GLY A 159 11.31 -5.88 -13.29
N ILE A 160 10.64 -6.55 -12.36
CA ILE A 160 11.00 -7.90 -11.89
C ILE A 160 9.87 -8.85 -12.29
N GLY A 161 10.13 -9.68 -13.29
CA GLY A 161 9.17 -10.60 -13.89
C GLY A 161 9.34 -12.05 -13.41
N GLY A 162 8.44 -12.93 -13.86
CA GLY A 162 8.56 -14.38 -13.68
C GLY A 162 8.22 -14.93 -12.28
N LEU A 163 7.99 -14.09 -11.28
CA LEU A 163 7.76 -14.54 -9.89
C LEU A 163 6.31 -14.92 -9.60
N ALA A 164 5.34 -14.45 -10.39
CA ALA A 164 3.92 -14.63 -10.12
C ALA A 164 3.45 -16.11 -10.15
N VAL A 165 4.15 -16.99 -10.89
CA VAL A 165 3.85 -18.43 -10.93
C VAL A 165 4.06 -19.08 -9.57
N GLN A 166 5.04 -18.60 -8.81
CA GLN A 166 5.40 -19.08 -7.47
C GLN A 166 5.00 -18.07 -6.40
N ALA A 167 3.89 -17.34 -6.58
CA ALA A 167 3.49 -16.27 -5.67
C ALA A 167 3.35 -16.72 -4.20
N LYS A 168 3.08 -18.01 -3.94
CA LYS A 168 3.00 -18.58 -2.59
C LYS A 168 4.36 -18.64 -1.86
N GLU A 169 5.46 -18.67 -2.61
CA GLU A 169 6.84 -18.75 -2.10
C GLU A 169 7.33 -17.39 -1.59
N TYR A 170 6.63 -16.82 -0.60
CA TYR A 170 6.84 -15.46 -0.11
C TYR A 170 8.29 -15.17 0.29
N SER A 171 8.89 -16.02 1.12
CA SER A 171 10.24 -15.79 1.65
C SER A 171 11.29 -15.83 0.53
N ALA A 172 11.19 -16.79 -0.39
CA ALA A 172 12.11 -16.93 -1.51
C ALA A 172 11.99 -15.74 -2.48
N ASN A 173 10.77 -15.38 -2.88
CA ASN A 173 10.53 -14.24 -3.78
C ASN A 173 10.99 -12.93 -3.16
N LEU A 174 10.71 -12.70 -1.87
CA LEU A 174 11.13 -11.49 -1.19
C LEU A 174 12.66 -11.41 -1.06
N HIS A 175 13.34 -12.54 -0.83
CA HIS A 175 14.80 -12.60 -0.85
C HIS A 175 15.34 -12.21 -2.23
N ILE A 176 14.83 -12.81 -3.31
CA ILE A 176 15.23 -12.47 -4.69
C ILE A 176 15.06 -10.98 -4.97
N ILE A 177 13.88 -10.43 -4.68
CA ILE A 177 13.57 -9.02 -4.93
C ILE A 177 14.52 -8.11 -4.14
N LYS A 178 14.72 -8.36 -2.85
CA LYS A 178 15.63 -7.56 -2.01
C LYS A 178 17.06 -7.59 -2.53
N THR A 179 17.57 -8.77 -2.89
CA THR A 179 18.93 -8.93 -3.40
C THR A 179 19.14 -8.15 -4.70
N ILE A 180 18.20 -8.23 -5.64
CA ILE A 180 18.25 -7.47 -6.89
C ILE A 180 18.22 -5.96 -6.62
N VAL A 181 17.25 -5.49 -5.83
CA VAL A 181 17.10 -4.06 -5.50
C VAL A 181 18.36 -3.53 -4.83
N GLN A 182 18.86 -4.22 -3.80
CA GLN A 182 20.07 -3.83 -3.07
C GLN A 182 21.30 -3.79 -3.99
N LYS A 183 21.45 -4.77 -4.89
CA LYS A 183 22.60 -4.85 -5.80
C LYS A 183 22.63 -3.69 -6.80
N ILE A 184 21.49 -3.27 -7.33
CA ILE A 184 21.44 -2.13 -8.25
C ILE A 184 21.50 -0.81 -7.49
N HIS A 185 20.83 -0.69 -6.34
CA HIS A 185 20.88 0.52 -5.51
C HIS A 185 22.24 0.78 -4.87
N SER A 186 23.11 -0.23 -4.74
CA SER A 186 24.50 -0.01 -4.36
C SER A 186 25.32 0.67 -5.48
N LEU A 187 24.85 0.62 -6.71
CA LEU A 187 25.42 1.34 -7.87
C LEU A 187 24.72 2.68 -8.10
N ASP A 188 23.39 2.69 -8.03
CA ASP A 188 22.56 3.85 -8.34
C ASP A 188 21.22 3.81 -7.60
N LYS A 189 21.10 4.67 -6.59
CA LYS A 189 19.88 4.78 -5.75
C LYS A 189 18.69 5.40 -6.48
N THR A 190 18.89 5.99 -7.67
CA THR A 190 17.82 6.62 -8.44
C THR A 190 17.01 5.63 -9.27
N VAL A 191 17.51 4.40 -9.45
CA VAL A 191 16.82 3.36 -10.22
C VAL A 191 15.52 2.96 -9.55
N HIS A 192 14.43 2.99 -10.30
CA HIS A 192 13.11 2.58 -9.84
C HIS A 192 12.83 1.11 -10.18
N PHE A 193 12.10 0.43 -9.29
CA PHE A 193 11.70 -0.98 -9.46
C PHE A 193 10.19 -1.16 -9.51
N HIS A 194 9.75 -2.08 -10.37
CA HIS A 194 8.37 -2.55 -10.45
C HIS A 194 8.30 -4.08 -10.35
N VAL A 195 7.55 -4.63 -9.40
CA VAL A 195 7.37 -6.08 -9.27
C VAL A 195 6.07 -6.51 -9.96
N PHE A 196 6.20 -7.38 -10.97
CA PHE A 196 5.05 -7.81 -11.76
C PHE A 196 4.26 -8.94 -11.10
N GLY A 197 2.94 -8.74 -10.95
CA GLY A 197 1.97 -9.78 -10.60
C GLY A 197 1.95 -10.26 -9.14
N LEU A 198 2.70 -9.62 -8.23
CA LEU A 198 2.72 -9.94 -6.79
C LEU A 198 2.02 -8.83 -5.99
N CYS A 199 0.78 -9.07 -5.61
CA CYS A 199 -0.08 -8.08 -4.93
C CYS A 199 -0.84 -8.65 -3.73
N SER A 200 -0.30 -9.65 -3.01
CA SER A 200 -0.92 -10.02 -1.74
C SER A 200 -0.67 -8.92 -0.70
N PRO A 201 -1.53 -8.75 0.32
CA PRO A 201 -1.29 -7.81 1.42
C PRO A 201 0.08 -7.98 2.09
N GLN A 202 0.56 -9.23 2.19
CA GLN A 202 1.87 -9.57 2.72
C GLN A 202 3.02 -8.99 1.86
N TYR A 203 2.96 -9.16 0.53
CA TYR A 203 3.93 -8.54 -0.38
C TYR A 203 3.83 -7.03 -0.37
N ALA A 204 2.61 -6.47 -0.42
CA ALA A 204 2.40 -5.03 -0.39
C ALA A 204 3.07 -4.39 0.83
N LYS A 205 2.91 -4.99 2.03
CA LYS A 205 3.58 -4.54 3.25
C LYS A 205 5.11 -4.50 3.11
N ALA A 206 5.70 -5.49 2.45
CA ALA A 206 7.14 -5.52 2.19
C ALA A 206 7.55 -4.46 1.16
N PHE A 207 6.80 -4.33 0.05
CA PHE A 207 7.13 -3.42 -1.04
C PHE A 207 6.97 -1.95 -0.67
N PHE A 208 5.98 -1.60 0.15
CA PHE A 208 5.88 -0.26 0.73
C PHE A 208 7.09 0.10 1.59
N LYS A 209 7.66 -0.87 2.33
CA LYS A 209 8.88 -0.65 3.13
C LYS A 209 10.14 -0.52 2.28
N ILE A 210 10.23 -1.28 1.19
CA ILE A 210 11.38 -1.21 0.26
C ILE A 210 11.29 0.08 -0.58
N GLY A 211 10.10 0.64 -0.78
CA GLY A 211 9.89 1.84 -1.58
C GLY A 211 9.84 1.55 -3.08
N ILE A 212 9.25 0.41 -3.47
CA ILE A 212 9.11 -0.02 -4.87
C ILE A 212 7.64 -0.08 -5.29
N SER A 213 7.41 -0.08 -6.60
CA SER A 213 6.09 -0.28 -7.18
C SER A 213 5.80 -1.75 -7.46
N PHE A 214 4.52 -2.10 -7.58
CA PHE A 214 4.08 -3.46 -7.87
C PHE A 214 2.66 -3.46 -8.43
N ASP A 215 2.30 -4.50 -9.17
CA ASP A 215 0.94 -4.68 -9.68
C ASP A 215 0.37 -6.06 -9.32
N GLY A 216 -0.92 -6.20 -9.63
CA GLY A 216 -1.50 -7.52 -9.86
C GLY A 216 -3.01 -7.45 -10.05
N SER A 217 -3.56 -8.57 -10.51
CA SER A 217 -4.95 -8.66 -10.97
C SER A 217 -5.88 -9.35 -9.97
N THR A 218 -5.55 -9.36 -8.67
CA THR A 218 -6.34 -10.11 -7.67
C THR A 218 -7.80 -9.65 -7.65
N HIS A 219 -8.08 -8.34 -7.66
CA HIS A 219 -9.46 -7.84 -7.72
C HIS A 219 -10.24 -8.39 -8.92
N ALA A 220 -9.61 -8.40 -10.10
CA ALA A 220 -10.21 -8.88 -11.35
C ALA A 220 -10.36 -10.40 -11.39
N ARG A 221 -9.34 -11.16 -11.00
CA ARG A 221 -9.37 -12.63 -10.98
C ARG A 221 -10.44 -13.16 -10.03
N GLU A 222 -10.55 -12.56 -8.85
CA GLU A 222 -11.56 -12.92 -7.85
C GLU A 222 -12.97 -12.62 -8.37
N THR A 223 -13.16 -11.51 -9.10
CA THR A 223 -14.44 -11.21 -9.75
C THR A 223 -14.78 -12.16 -10.90
N PHE A 224 -13.89 -12.32 -11.87
CA PHE A 224 -14.24 -12.96 -13.15
C PHE A 224 -13.97 -14.47 -13.18
N SER A 225 -13.00 -14.96 -12.43
CA SER A 225 -12.66 -16.40 -12.39
C SER A 225 -13.30 -17.11 -11.21
N SER A 226 -13.39 -16.45 -10.06
CA SER A 226 -13.85 -17.10 -8.82
C SER A 226 -15.25 -16.68 -8.39
N ASN A 227 -15.82 -15.61 -8.98
CA ASN A 227 -17.09 -15.02 -8.58
C ASN A 227 -17.17 -14.73 -7.06
N THR A 228 -16.09 -14.15 -6.53
CA THR A 228 -15.92 -13.84 -5.11
C THR A 228 -15.97 -12.34 -4.84
N LEU A 229 -16.40 -11.98 -3.63
CA LEU A 229 -16.28 -10.66 -3.04
C LEU A 229 -15.15 -10.66 -2.01
N LEU A 230 -14.30 -9.64 -2.08
CA LEU A 230 -13.18 -9.43 -1.17
C LEU A 230 -13.57 -8.54 -0.01
N PHE A 231 -13.31 -8.99 1.21
CA PHE A 231 -13.46 -8.20 2.43
C PHE A 231 -12.11 -8.04 3.10
N ASN A 232 -11.91 -6.94 3.83
CA ASN A 232 -10.73 -6.76 4.65
C ASN A 232 -11.11 -6.81 6.13
N ASN A 233 -10.24 -7.35 6.96
CA ASN A 233 -10.37 -7.34 8.43
C ASN A 233 -9.25 -6.51 9.10
N GLY A 234 -8.69 -5.54 8.37
CA GLY A 234 -7.51 -4.77 8.79
C GLY A 234 -6.17 -5.42 8.43
N GLU A 235 -6.03 -6.74 8.53
CA GLU A 235 -4.73 -7.40 8.30
C GLU A 235 -4.71 -8.28 7.05
N ASN A 236 -5.85 -8.89 6.73
CA ASN A 236 -5.97 -9.90 5.69
C ASN A 236 -7.14 -9.60 4.74
N LEU A 237 -7.04 -10.17 3.54
CA LEU A 237 -8.14 -10.22 2.58
C LEU A 237 -8.89 -11.54 2.74
N LEU A 238 -10.14 -11.43 3.15
CA LEU A 238 -11.11 -12.51 3.23
C LEU A 238 -11.83 -12.64 1.89
N ARG A 239 -12.08 -13.88 1.47
CA ARG A 239 -12.77 -14.20 0.21
C ARG A 239 -14.10 -14.85 0.55
N TYR A 240 -15.18 -14.30 0.01
CA TYR A 240 -16.50 -14.90 0.12
C TYR A 240 -17.04 -15.17 -1.28
N PRO A 241 -17.62 -16.37 -1.54
CA PRO A 241 -18.48 -16.55 -2.70
C PRO A 241 -19.54 -15.44 -2.73
N ALA A 242 -19.82 -14.83 -3.88
CA ALA A 242 -20.67 -13.63 -3.96
C ALA A 242 -22.04 -13.78 -3.27
N HIS A 243 -22.63 -14.97 -3.35
CA HIS A 243 -23.91 -15.31 -2.74
C HIS A 243 -23.88 -15.50 -1.22
N GLN A 244 -22.73 -15.85 -0.66
CA GLN A 244 -22.50 -16.02 0.78
C GLN A 244 -21.86 -14.79 1.42
N ALA A 245 -21.52 -13.78 0.61
CA ALA A 245 -20.84 -12.60 1.09
C ALA A 245 -21.70 -11.80 2.09
N PRO A 246 -21.12 -11.33 3.20
CA PRO A 246 -21.83 -10.48 4.15
C PRO A 246 -22.25 -9.16 3.48
N ARG A 247 -23.23 -8.48 4.07
CA ARG A 247 -23.64 -7.15 3.59
C ARG A 247 -22.48 -6.17 3.80
N CYS A 248 -22.22 -5.33 2.79
CA CYS A 248 -21.20 -4.29 2.84
C CYS A 248 -21.83 -2.90 2.73
N SER A 249 -21.23 -1.93 3.40
CA SER A 249 -21.62 -0.51 3.40
C SER A 249 -20.58 0.43 2.79
N CYS A 250 -19.54 -0.11 2.13
CA CYS A 250 -18.57 0.73 1.40
C CYS A 250 -19.26 1.59 0.35
N ARG A 251 -18.61 2.69 -0.06
CA ARG A 251 -19.12 3.63 -1.08
C ARG A 251 -19.65 2.91 -2.31
N VAL A 252 -18.91 1.95 -2.84
CA VAL A 252 -19.31 1.18 -4.03
C VAL A 252 -20.67 0.50 -3.79
N CYS A 253 -20.82 -0.26 -2.70
CA CYS A 253 -22.06 -0.96 -2.34
C CYS A 253 -23.22 -0.02 -1.94
N ALA A 254 -22.91 1.20 -1.48
CA ALA A 254 -23.92 2.22 -1.26
C ALA A 254 -24.43 2.80 -2.59
N LEU A 255 -23.52 3.09 -3.52
CA LEU A 255 -23.85 3.61 -4.86
C LEU A 255 -24.66 2.59 -5.68
N THR A 256 -24.42 1.28 -5.50
CA THR A 256 -25.23 0.27 -6.20
C THR A 256 -26.70 0.37 -5.85
N LYS A 257 -27.04 0.62 -4.58
CA LYS A 257 -28.45 0.74 -4.15
C LYS A 257 -29.14 1.96 -4.73
N ARG A 258 -28.36 3.02 -5.04
CA ARG A 258 -28.86 4.28 -5.59
C ARG A 258 -29.09 4.21 -7.08
N PHE A 259 -28.16 3.59 -7.81
CA PHE A 259 -28.16 3.60 -9.28
C PHE A 259 -28.65 2.28 -9.91
N PHE A 260 -28.82 1.22 -9.11
CA PHE A 260 -29.24 -0.08 -9.60
C PHE A 260 -30.25 -0.74 -8.65
N VAL A 261 -31.10 -1.62 -9.20
CA VAL A 261 -32.15 -2.31 -8.44
C VAL A 261 -31.54 -3.49 -7.65
N GLY A 262 -31.58 -3.43 -6.33
CA GLY A 262 -31.19 -4.54 -5.44
C GLY A 262 -29.68 -4.70 -5.19
N SER A 263 -29.31 -5.82 -4.54
CA SER A 263 -27.92 -6.12 -4.16
C SER A 263 -27.16 -6.83 -5.28
N ILE A 264 -27.02 -6.17 -6.43
CA ILE A 264 -26.49 -6.75 -7.66
C ILE A 264 -25.11 -7.43 -7.46
N ALA A 265 -24.26 -6.90 -6.57
CA ALA A 265 -22.96 -7.50 -6.25
C ALA A 265 -23.03 -8.97 -5.78
N ARG A 266 -24.11 -9.36 -5.10
CA ARG A 266 -24.30 -10.70 -4.50
C ARG A 266 -25.12 -11.64 -5.38
N ASN A 267 -25.67 -11.15 -6.50
CA ASN A 267 -26.41 -11.99 -7.43
C ASN A 267 -25.47 -12.98 -8.11
N HIS A 268 -25.92 -14.24 -8.23
CA HIS A 268 -25.19 -15.27 -8.97
C HIS A 268 -25.07 -14.96 -10.47
N ASN A 269 -25.93 -14.08 -10.99
CA ASN A 269 -25.94 -13.74 -12.40
C ASN A 269 -24.59 -13.15 -12.84
N SER A 270 -24.07 -13.70 -13.93
CA SER A 270 -22.84 -13.29 -14.60
C SER A 270 -23.04 -12.07 -15.50
N ASP A 271 -24.15 -11.32 -15.31
CA ASP A 271 -24.41 -10.15 -16.12
C ASP A 271 -23.32 -9.08 -15.91
N ARG A 272 -23.20 -8.22 -16.91
CA ARG A 272 -22.14 -7.22 -16.97
C ARG A 272 -22.19 -6.25 -15.79
N ALA A 273 -23.39 -5.82 -15.37
CA ALA A 273 -23.54 -4.87 -14.28
C ALA A 273 -23.10 -5.50 -12.95
N SER A 274 -23.53 -6.73 -12.68
CA SER A 274 -23.07 -7.49 -11.51
C SER A 274 -21.56 -7.68 -11.47
N SER A 275 -20.97 -8.05 -12.61
CA SER A 275 -19.53 -8.28 -12.69
C SER A 275 -18.72 -7.00 -12.48
N ILE A 276 -19.14 -5.87 -13.06
CA ILE A 276 -18.39 -4.62 -12.87
C ILE A 276 -18.55 -4.06 -11.45
N ILE A 277 -19.71 -4.23 -10.84
CA ILE A 277 -19.94 -3.86 -9.45
C ILE A 277 -19.02 -4.67 -8.52
N ARG A 278 -18.95 -6.00 -8.71
CA ARG A 278 -18.03 -6.88 -7.98
C ARG A 278 -16.57 -6.48 -8.19
N LEU A 279 -16.17 -6.18 -9.43
CA LEU A 279 -14.82 -5.71 -9.76
C LEU A 279 -14.46 -4.45 -8.97
N THR A 280 -15.38 -3.49 -8.96
CA THR A 280 -15.20 -2.20 -8.27
C THR A 280 -15.14 -2.38 -6.76
N HIS A 281 -15.98 -3.24 -6.19
CA HIS A 281 -15.94 -3.58 -4.77
C HIS A 281 -14.63 -4.26 -4.40
N ASN A 282 -14.21 -5.27 -5.17
CA ASN A 282 -12.98 -6.00 -4.90
C ASN A 282 -11.75 -5.10 -4.99
N LEU A 283 -11.72 -4.19 -5.96
CA LEU A 283 -10.69 -3.17 -6.06
C LEU A 283 -10.72 -2.25 -4.84
N ASN A 284 -11.89 -1.75 -4.44
CA ASN A 284 -12.03 -0.90 -3.25
C ASN A 284 -11.51 -1.59 -1.98
N SER A 285 -11.88 -2.85 -1.76
CA SER A 285 -11.42 -3.65 -0.63
C SER A 285 -9.90 -3.86 -0.63
N LEU A 286 -9.32 -4.11 -1.81
CA LEU A 286 -7.87 -4.23 -2.00
C LEU A 286 -7.14 -2.90 -1.71
N LEU A 287 -7.68 -1.79 -2.18
CA LEU A 287 -7.11 -0.47 -1.93
C LEU A 287 -7.26 -0.05 -0.46
N ALA A 288 -8.37 -0.40 0.19
CA ALA A 288 -8.60 -0.13 1.60
C ALA A 288 -7.57 -0.83 2.49
N ILE A 289 -7.25 -2.11 2.21
CA ILE A 289 -6.21 -2.82 2.97
C ILE A 289 -4.82 -2.24 2.71
N TYR A 290 -4.50 -1.81 1.49
CA TYR A 290 -3.23 -1.14 1.21
C TYR A 290 -3.14 0.22 1.88
N HIS A 291 -4.23 0.99 1.90
CA HIS A 291 -4.29 2.24 2.65
C HIS A 291 -4.05 1.99 4.14
N TYR A 292 -4.62 0.93 4.71
CA TYR A 292 -4.39 0.53 6.09
C TYR A 292 -2.93 0.10 6.34
N ILE A 293 -2.37 -0.77 5.51
CA ILE A 293 -0.99 -1.26 5.64
C ILE A 293 0.05 -0.15 5.43
N LYS A 294 -0.26 0.84 4.58
CA LYS A 294 0.60 2.01 4.33
C LYS A 294 0.59 2.99 5.51
N LYS A 295 -0.45 2.97 6.36
CA LYS A 295 -0.42 3.81 7.56
C LYS A 295 0.78 3.39 8.42
N PRO A 296 1.65 4.33 8.81
CA PRO A 296 2.70 4.01 9.75
C PRO A 296 2.06 3.41 10.99
N GLU A 297 2.67 2.33 11.50
CA GLU A 297 2.23 1.73 12.76
C GLU A 297 2.14 2.84 13.79
N THR A 298 1.06 2.88 14.56
CA THR A 298 0.82 3.96 15.51
C THR A 298 1.16 3.49 16.91
N LEU A 299 2.04 4.23 17.59
CA LEU A 299 2.26 4.08 19.02
C LEU A 299 1.58 5.24 19.75
N CYS A 300 0.53 4.94 20.51
CA CYS A 300 -0.11 5.94 21.36
C CYS A 300 0.60 6.07 22.72
N LEU A 301 0.91 7.31 23.10
CA LEU A 301 1.48 7.66 24.40
C LEU A 301 0.42 8.33 25.27
N VAL A 302 0.00 7.64 26.33
CA VAL A 302 -1.00 8.12 27.29
C VAL A 302 -0.30 8.72 28.50
N ALA A 303 -0.75 9.86 29.01
CA ALA A 303 -0.13 10.49 30.18
C ALA A 303 -0.49 9.72 31.46
N GLY A 304 0.52 9.16 32.15
CA GLY A 304 0.38 8.58 33.48
C GLY A 304 0.42 9.66 34.56
N CYS A 305 -0.64 10.45 34.66
CA CYS A 305 -0.83 11.46 35.70
C CYS A 305 -2.25 11.50 36.25
N GLY A 306 -2.37 12.08 37.44
CA GLY A 306 -3.64 12.29 38.13
C GLY A 306 -3.86 11.23 39.20
N LYS A 307 -5.14 11.00 39.52
CA LYS A 307 -5.56 10.07 40.57
C LYS A 307 -5.04 8.66 40.29
N GLN A 308 -4.42 8.06 41.30
CA GLN A 308 -4.02 6.65 41.34
C GLN A 308 -4.87 5.89 42.35
N THR A 309 -4.92 4.56 42.23
CA THR A 309 -5.44 3.71 43.30
C THR A 309 -4.42 3.62 44.44
N ASN A 310 -4.83 3.06 45.60
CA ASN A 310 -3.96 2.93 46.78
C ASN A 310 -3.18 1.60 46.81
N GLN A 311 -3.36 0.75 45.80
CA GLN A 311 -2.78 -0.59 45.77
C GLN A 311 -1.92 -0.77 44.52
N ARG A 312 -0.94 -1.67 44.63
CA ARG A 312 -0.12 -2.09 43.50
C ARG A 312 -1.00 -2.74 42.43
N ALA A 313 -0.89 -2.27 41.20
CA ALA A 313 -1.69 -2.74 40.07
C ALA A 313 -0.91 -2.63 38.76
N ALA A 314 -1.42 -3.24 37.69
CA ALA A 314 -0.93 -2.97 36.33
C ALA A 314 -1.02 -1.46 36.04
N ALA A 315 -0.04 -0.89 35.34
CA ALA A 315 0.01 0.54 35.09
C ALA A 315 -1.27 1.08 34.42
N LYS A 316 -1.91 0.28 33.55
CA LYS A 316 -3.20 0.62 32.92
C LYS A 316 -4.37 0.76 33.92
N ASP A 317 -4.30 0.07 35.05
CA ASP A 317 -5.35 0.02 36.08
C ASP A 317 -5.01 0.87 37.32
N LEU A 318 -3.73 1.25 37.49
CA LEU A 318 -3.29 2.14 38.56
C LEU A 318 -3.86 3.56 38.40
N TYR A 319 -3.77 4.16 37.21
CA TYR A 319 -4.28 5.51 36.98
C TYR A 319 -5.80 5.46 36.74
N CYS A 320 -6.57 6.19 37.56
CA CYS A 320 -8.03 6.09 37.60
C CYS A 320 -8.75 7.41 37.32
N SER A 321 -8.05 8.44 36.83
CA SER A 321 -8.71 9.69 36.44
C SER A 321 -9.60 9.51 35.20
N GLN A 322 -10.71 10.25 35.11
CA GLN A 322 -11.62 10.20 33.96
C GLN A 322 -10.90 10.46 32.62
N ARG A 323 -9.98 11.43 32.61
CA ARG A 323 -9.17 11.72 31.42
C ARG A 323 -8.27 10.55 31.04
N PHE A 324 -7.62 9.91 32.02
CA PHE A 324 -6.78 8.74 31.76
C PHE A 324 -7.62 7.60 31.16
N GLN A 325 -8.78 7.32 31.74
CA GLN A 325 -9.69 6.28 31.24
C GLN A 325 -10.16 6.57 29.81
N ALA A 326 -10.54 7.82 29.50
CA ALA A 326 -10.90 8.21 28.13
C ALA A 326 -9.73 8.04 27.14
N CYS A 327 -8.51 8.47 27.51
CA CYS A 327 -7.32 8.27 26.69
C CYS A 327 -6.97 6.79 26.52
N ARG A 328 -7.08 5.99 27.59
CA ARG A 328 -6.85 4.54 27.57
C ARG A 328 -7.83 3.86 26.62
N ASN A 329 -9.13 4.15 26.73
CA ASN A 329 -10.15 3.55 25.87
C ASN A 329 -9.88 3.86 24.40
N TYR A 330 -9.54 5.12 24.07
CA TYR A 330 -9.12 5.48 22.72
C TYR A 330 -7.84 4.73 22.30
N ALA A 331 -6.81 4.70 23.15
CA ALA A 331 -5.53 4.04 22.84
C ALA A 331 -5.64 2.53 22.68
N GLN A 332 -6.59 1.88 23.36
CA GLN A 332 -6.88 0.45 23.22
C GLN A 332 -7.52 0.09 21.86
N THR A 333 -8.15 1.06 21.19
CA THR A 333 -8.59 0.85 19.79
C THR A 333 -7.43 0.85 18.80
N GLN A 334 -6.23 1.24 19.24
CA GLN A 334 -5.02 1.26 18.43
C GLN A 334 -4.17 0.00 18.71
N VAL A 335 -3.35 -0.39 17.73
CA VAL A 335 -2.56 -1.64 17.79
C VAL A 335 -1.54 -1.62 18.95
N ARG A 336 -0.95 -0.47 19.28
CA ARG A 336 0.10 -0.36 20.30
C ARG A 336 0.01 0.92 21.11
N TRP A 337 0.13 0.82 22.43
CA TRP A 337 0.18 1.98 23.32
C TRP A 337 1.09 1.77 24.54
N GLN A 338 1.54 2.88 25.12
CA GLN A 338 2.39 2.94 26.31
C GLN A 338 1.97 4.11 27.20
N ILE A 339 2.38 4.09 28.46
CA ILE A 339 2.11 5.16 29.43
C ILE A 339 3.38 5.98 29.65
N LEU A 340 3.28 7.29 29.48
CA LEU A 340 4.32 8.24 29.86
C LEU A 340 4.16 8.62 31.33
N SER A 341 5.04 8.08 32.17
CA SER A 341 5.08 8.29 33.62
C SER A 341 6.18 9.30 34.00
N PRO A 342 5.90 10.28 34.87
CA PRO A 342 6.91 11.19 35.42
C PRO A 342 8.03 10.46 36.17
N LEU A 343 7.72 9.36 36.88
CA LEU A 343 8.70 8.57 37.62
C LEU A 343 9.35 7.49 36.76
N HIS A 344 8.56 6.73 36.01
CA HIS A 344 9.04 5.52 35.33
C HIS A 344 9.39 5.73 33.85
N ARG A 345 9.18 6.96 33.33
CA ARG A 345 9.42 7.37 31.95
C ARG A 345 8.43 6.69 31.01
N LEU A 346 8.79 5.55 30.44
CA LEU A 346 7.92 4.76 29.58
C LEU A 346 7.51 3.46 30.30
N LEU A 347 6.21 3.20 30.35
CA LEU A 347 5.61 2.03 30.98
C LEU A 347 4.73 1.26 30.00
N GLU A 348 4.90 -0.06 30.00
CA GLU A 348 3.95 -0.96 29.36
C GLU A 348 2.64 -1.01 30.16
N PRO A 349 1.48 -1.12 29.51
CA PRO A 349 0.18 -1.16 30.17
C PRO A 349 0.06 -2.21 31.28
N GLU A 350 0.63 -3.40 31.07
CA GLU A 350 0.53 -4.54 31.98
C GLU A 350 1.58 -4.50 33.12
N LYS A 351 2.54 -3.56 33.07
CA LYS A 351 3.61 -3.53 34.06
C LYS A 351 3.03 -3.17 35.44
N VAL A 352 3.18 -4.10 36.39
CA VAL A 352 2.68 -3.92 37.75
C VAL A 352 3.59 -2.96 38.53
N ILE A 353 3.03 -1.84 39.00
CA ILE A 353 3.73 -0.79 39.75
C ILE A 353 2.94 -0.38 41.01
N SER A 354 3.66 0.12 42.02
CA SER A 354 3.05 0.70 43.22
C SER A 354 2.65 2.16 42.97
N PRO A 355 1.65 2.68 43.70
CA PRO A 355 1.34 4.11 43.70
C PRO A 355 2.57 4.94 44.09
N TYR A 356 2.69 6.14 43.52
CA TYR A 356 3.82 7.03 43.78
C TYR A 356 3.40 8.50 43.65
N ASP A 357 4.05 9.37 44.42
CA ASP A 357 3.82 10.82 44.35
C ASP A 357 4.91 11.51 43.54
N LYS A 358 4.74 11.55 42.22
CA LYS A 358 5.63 12.31 41.32
C LYS A 358 4.85 12.93 40.18
N SER A 359 4.84 14.26 40.15
CA SER A 359 4.19 15.07 39.14
C SER A 359 5.14 15.43 38.00
N PRO A 360 4.67 15.53 36.74
CA PRO A 360 5.50 16.10 35.67
C PRO A 360 5.83 17.58 35.93
N TYR A 361 5.03 18.27 36.76
CA TYR A 361 5.22 19.67 37.11
C TYR A 361 6.28 19.87 38.20
N SER A 362 6.62 18.84 38.99
CA SER A 362 7.65 18.96 40.03
C SER A 362 9.08 18.81 39.49
N LEU A 363 9.25 18.47 38.21
CA LEU A 363 10.55 18.39 37.56
C LEU A 363 11.10 19.78 37.23
N SER A 364 12.30 20.08 37.72
CA SER A 364 13.10 21.23 37.29
C SER A 364 13.38 21.19 35.78
N PRO A 365 13.77 22.30 35.14
CA PRO A 365 14.10 22.31 33.72
C PRO A 365 15.14 21.27 33.30
N LYS A 366 16.19 21.08 34.12
CA LYS A 366 17.26 20.10 33.89
C LYS A 366 16.77 18.66 34.04
N GLU A 367 16.02 18.37 35.11
CA GLU A 367 15.45 17.03 35.30
C GLU A 367 14.45 16.66 34.21
N ARG A 368 13.67 17.63 33.73
CA ARG A 368 12.71 17.41 32.64
C ARG A 368 13.45 17.08 31.34
N GLN A 369 14.57 17.75 31.06
CA GLN A 369 15.38 17.47 29.89
C GLN A 369 16.00 16.07 29.95
N MET A 370 16.53 15.68 31.12
CA MET A 370 17.04 14.32 31.34
C MET A 370 15.92 13.27 31.24
N TRP A 371 14.74 13.55 31.79
CA TRP A 371 13.57 12.68 31.68
C TRP A 371 13.15 12.50 30.22
N ALA A 372 13.13 13.59 29.43
CA ALA A 372 12.77 13.55 28.02
C ALA A 372 13.76 12.70 27.22
N GLN A 373 15.06 12.85 27.45
CA GLN A 373 16.09 12.03 26.81
C GLN A 373 15.88 10.54 27.14
N GLN A 374 15.66 10.19 28.41
CA GLN A 374 15.44 8.81 28.83
C GLN A 374 14.15 8.21 28.24
N VAL A 375 13.10 9.01 28.05
CA VAL A 375 11.89 8.59 27.34
C VAL A 375 12.23 8.24 25.89
N VAL A 376 12.97 9.11 25.19
CA VAL A 376 13.36 8.88 23.79
C VAL A 376 14.26 7.67 23.65
N ASP A 377 15.26 7.50 24.51
CA ASP A 377 16.16 6.35 24.48
C ASP A 377 15.38 5.03 24.62
N LYS A 378 14.35 5.00 25.48
CA LYS A 378 13.46 3.84 25.60
C LYS A 378 12.59 3.64 24.36
N LEU A 379 12.04 4.71 23.79
CA LEU A 379 11.21 4.63 22.59
C LEU A 379 12.02 4.09 21.40
N ILE A 380 13.24 4.59 21.18
CA ILE A 380 14.12 4.16 20.09
C ILE A 380 14.51 2.69 20.24
N LYS A 381 14.68 2.19 21.47
CA LYS A 381 14.97 0.76 21.70
C LYS A 381 13.84 -0.19 21.30
N ILE A 382 12.59 0.28 21.35
CA ILE A 382 11.42 -0.59 21.14
C ILE A 382 10.65 -0.24 19.84
N THR A 383 11.11 0.74 19.08
CA THR A 383 10.48 1.25 17.85
C THR A 383 11.53 1.62 16.80
N ASN A 384 11.08 2.02 15.61
CA ASN A 384 11.93 2.64 14.59
C ASN A 384 11.19 3.83 13.97
N PRO A 385 11.87 4.75 13.26
CA PRO A 385 11.25 5.97 12.72
C PRO A 385 10.10 5.78 11.73
N ASN A 386 9.82 4.56 11.24
CA ASN A 386 8.70 4.28 10.33
C ASN A 386 7.32 4.19 11.03
N ILE A 387 7.25 4.56 12.31
CA ILE A 387 6.00 4.59 13.09
C ILE A 387 5.56 6.04 13.32
N GLU A 388 4.27 6.25 13.52
CA GLU A 388 3.73 7.52 14.03
C GLU A 388 3.61 7.44 15.55
N ILE A 389 4.22 8.39 16.27
CA ILE A 389 4.06 8.51 17.72
C ILE A 389 2.95 9.53 18.02
N VAL A 390 1.84 9.04 18.57
CA VAL A 390 0.66 9.84 18.87
C VAL A 390 0.64 10.21 20.35
N PHE A 391 0.69 11.51 20.65
CA PHE A 391 0.67 12.01 22.01
C PHE A 391 -0.76 12.30 22.47
N LEU A 392 -1.26 11.47 23.39
CA LEU A 392 -2.50 11.70 24.15
C LEU A 392 -2.16 12.33 25.51
N THR A 393 -1.24 13.30 25.49
CA THR A 393 -0.64 13.90 26.68
C THR A 393 -0.74 15.42 26.67
N GLY A 394 -0.70 16.02 27.87
CA GLY A 394 -0.59 17.48 28.02
C GLY A 394 0.75 18.03 27.51
N LYS A 395 0.82 19.34 27.27
CA LYS A 395 2.01 20.01 26.67
C LYS A 395 3.30 19.70 27.43
N VAL A 396 3.22 19.65 28.76
CA VAL A 396 4.37 19.39 29.65
C VAL A 396 5.09 18.08 29.35
N TYR A 397 4.37 17.02 28.97
CA TYR A 397 4.98 15.72 28.66
C TYR A 397 5.72 15.71 27.33
N ARG A 398 5.23 16.47 26.35
CA ARG A 398 5.66 16.35 24.95
C ARG A 398 6.61 17.44 24.50
N GLN A 399 6.62 18.60 25.18
CA GLN A 399 7.36 19.80 24.74
C GLN A 399 8.87 19.57 24.53
N GLN A 400 9.49 18.70 25.34
CA GLN A 400 10.91 18.35 25.19
C GLN A 400 11.12 17.01 24.49
N VAL A 401 10.15 16.10 24.53
CA VAL A 401 10.26 14.76 23.89
C VAL A 401 10.12 14.85 22.38
N ILE A 402 9.17 15.66 21.88
CA ILE A 402 8.89 15.78 20.44
C ILE A 402 10.12 16.27 19.64
N PRO A 403 10.80 17.36 20.04
CA PRO A 403 11.98 17.82 19.29
C PRO A 403 13.09 16.78 19.20
N ILE A 404 13.32 16.02 20.28
CA ILE A 404 14.33 14.96 20.30
C ILE A 404 13.92 13.80 19.37
N LEU A 405 12.65 13.38 19.39
CA LEU A 405 12.14 12.35 18.47
C LEU A 405 12.21 12.78 17.01
N GLN A 406 11.83 14.02 16.70
CA GLN A 406 11.90 14.57 15.34
C GLN A 406 13.34 14.62 14.83
N LYS A 407 14.31 14.95 15.69
CA LYS A 407 15.75 14.88 15.36
C LYS A 407 16.20 13.44 15.02
N HIS A 408 15.55 12.42 15.58
CA HIS A 408 15.77 11.01 15.25
C HIS A 408 14.89 10.51 14.08
N GLY A 409 14.21 11.41 13.36
CA GLY A 409 13.43 11.08 12.16
C GLY A 409 12.01 10.57 12.42
N TYR A 410 11.52 10.61 13.66
CA TYR A 410 10.15 10.16 13.97
C TYR A 410 9.09 11.18 13.55
N ILE A 411 7.96 10.66 13.08
CA ILE A 411 6.74 11.43 12.85
C ILE A 411 5.92 11.45 14.15
N THR A 412 5.50 12.63 14.59
CA THR A 412 4.72 12.82 15.82
C THR A 412 3.41 13.52 15.53
N ARG A 413 2.31 13.10 16.18
CA ARG A 413 0.99 13.73 16.05
C ARG A 413 0.35 14.01 17.40
N ILE A 414 -0.35 15.14 17.51
CA ILE A 414 -1.08 15.56 18.71
C ILE A 414 -2.54 15.79 18.31
N PRO A 415 -3.41 14.77 18.37
CA PRO A 415 -4.77 14.85 17.81
C PRO A 415 -5.66 15.90 18.47
N MET A 416 -5.33 16.27 19.70
CA MET A 416 -6.10 17.16 20.57
C MET A 416 -5.40 18.51 20.81
N GLU A 417 -4.49 18.91 19.92
CA GLU A 417 -3.82 20.20 20.01
C GLU A 417 -4.84 21.36 19.97
N GLY A 418 -4.63 22.38 20.80
CA GLY A 418 -5.53 23.54 20.91
C GLY A 418 -6.84 23.30 21.67
N LEU A 419 -7.22 22.06 21.95
CA LEU A 419 -8.48 21.76 22.66
C LEU A 419 -8.34 21.90 24.19
N GLY A 420 -9.35 22.50 24.83
CA GLY A 420 -9.49 22.51 26.30
C GLY A 420 -9.85 21.12 26.86
N ILE A 421 -9.60 20.87 28.16
CA ILE A 421 -9.72 19.51 28.75
C ILE A 421 -11.11 18.87 28.51
N GLY A 422 -12.20 19.64 28.66
CA GLY A 422 -13.55 19.13 28.39
C GLY A 422 -13.79 18.77 26.92
N GLN A 423 -13.25 19.57 26.00
CA GLN A 423 -13.31 19.29 24.55
C GLN A 423 -12.48 18.06 24.18
N GLN A 424 -11.33 17.85 24.84
CA GLN A 424 -10.51 16.65 24.65
C GLN A 424 -11.27 15.39 25.05
N ILE A 425 -11.94 15.39 26.21
CA ILE A 425 -12.74 14.25 26.68
C ILE A 425 -13.88 13.97 25.69
N ARG A 426 -14.62 15.00 25.26
CA ARG A 426 -15.69 14.84 24.26
C ARG A 426 -15.16 14.29 22.94
N TRP A 427 -14.01 14.79 22.47
CA TRP A 427 -13.36 14.29 21.26
C TRP A 427 -13.01 12.80 21.38
N LEU A 428 -12.39 12.39 22.49
CA LEU A 428 -12.03 10.99 22.74
C LEU A 428 -13.26 10.07 22.73
N LEU A 429 -14.34 10.48 23.41
CA LEU A 429 -15.60 9.71 23.46
C LEU A 429 -16.24 9.56 22.06
N ASN A 430 -16.21 10.61 21.25
CA ASN A 430 -16.76 10.57 19.88
C ASN A 430 -15.95 9.65 18.95
N GLN A 431 -14.63 9.57 19.11
CA GLN A 431 -13.79 8.67 18.31
C GLN A 431 -14.02 7.18 18.65
N SER A 432 -14.48 6.88 19.87
CA SER A 432 -14.84 5.52 20.28
C SER A 432 -16.21 5.05 19.75
N LEU A 433 -17.02 5.93 19.13
CA LEU A 433 -18.42 5.66 18.76
C LEU A 433 -18.74 5.68 17.25
N ALA A 434 -17.78 5.97 16.35
CA ALA A 434 -18.12 6.24 14.94
C ALA A 434 -17.64 5.16 13.92
N PRO A 435 -18.57 4.44 13.25
CA PRO A 435 -18.46 4.19 11.82
C PRO A 435 -18.79 5.49 11.06
N LYS A 436 -17.82 6.05 10.35
CA LYS A 436 -17.94 7.35 9.65
C LYS A 436 -18.99 7.31 8.52
N GLN A 437 -20.11 7.99 8.71
CA GLN A 437 -20.90 8.52 7.59
C GLN A 437 -20.17 9.72 6.98
N LEU A 438 -19.85 9.64 5.69
CA LEU A 438 -19.40 10.78 4.89
C LEU A 438 -20.54 11.19 3.96
N THR A 439 -21.00 12.42 4.13
CA THR A 439 -22.01 13.08 3.30
C THR A 439 -21.41 13.44 1.94
N LEU A 440 -22.11 13.10 0.86
CA LEU A 440 -21.78 13.53 -0.50
C LEU A 440 -22.36 14.93 -0.76
N LYS A 441 -21.55 15.83 -1.33
CA LYS A 441 -22.06 16.85 -2.26
C LYS A 441 -21.80 16.31 -3.66
N LEU A 442 -22.88 15.93 -4.35
CA LEU A 442 -22.90 15.73 -5.79
C LEU A 442 -23.44 17.00 -6.43
#